data_AF-A0AB39YP91-F1
#
_entry.id   AF-A0AB39YP91-F1
#
_cell.length_a   1.000
_cell.length_b   1.000
_cell.length_c   1.000
_cell.angle_alpha   90.00
_cell.angle_beta   90.00
_cell.angle_gamma   90.00
#
_symmetry.space_group_name_H-M   'P 1'
#
loop_
_entity.id
_entity.type
_entity.pdbx_description
1 polymer ?
#
loop_
_entity_poly.entity_id
_entity_poly.type
_entity_poly.pdbx_seq_one_letter_code
_entity_poly.pdbx_strand_id
1 'polypeptide(L)'
;MKLQPTPAQAMALLTSGLLDVSEFPDIAAQWLADGMDSANLRMLAGADNEDPNDIRDLWTATLKDLEIQAIPFEMRWPQIWTYELATWKADQRTRGQVVRDAVQYLRAVDYADRDAEEAYALWQLWDELTSNYIPPRTEAEIWADVDRYLHSFD
;
A
#
# COMPACT_ATOMS: atom_id res chain seq x y z
N MET A 1 0.28 17.68 4.43
CA MET A 1 0.78 17.08 3.18
C MET A 1 0.64 15.58 3.33
N LYS A 2 -0.06 14.91 2.39
CA LYS A 2 -0.23 13.44 2.41
C LYS A 2 1.14 12.82 2.14
N LEU A 3 1.51 11.77 2.87
CA LEU A 3 2.72 11.01 2.59
C LEU A 3 2.50 10.28 1.28
N GLN A 4 3.50 10.32 0.39
CA GLN A 4 3.48 9.55 -0.84
C GLN A 4 4.51 8.41 -0.76
N PRO A 5 4.24 7.27 -1.40
CA PRO A 5 5.18 6.16 -1.45
C PRO A 5 6.46 6.55 -2.19
N THR A 6 7.59 6.04 -1.72
CA THR A 6 8.83 6.01 -2.51
C THR A 6 8.66 5.16 -3.78
N PRO A 7 9.56 5.25 -4.78
CA PRO A 7 9.48 4.41 -5.97
C PRO A 7 9.33 2.90 -5.69
N ALA A 8 10.11 2.37 -4.74
CA ALA A 8 10.01 0.95 -4.36
C ALA A 8 8.65 0.60 -3.73
N GLN A 9 8.12 1.48 -2.87
CA GLN A 9 6.80 1.32 -2.25
C GLN A 9 5.68 1.41 -3.28
N ALA A 10 5.76 2.35 -4.23
CA ALA A 10 4.76 2.49 -5.28
C ALA A 10 4.74 1.25 -6.20
N MET A 11 5.91 0.69 -6.53
CA MET A 11 5.98 -0.57 -7.29
C MET A 11 5.39 -1.75 -6.52
N ALA A 12 5.61 -1.81 -5.20
CA ALA A 12 5.00 -2.82 -4.34
C ALA A 12 3.48 -2.72 -4.35
N LEU A 13 2.94 -1.52 -4.08
CA LEU A 13 1.51 -1.24 -4.03
C LEU A 13 0.85 -1.51 -5.39
N LEU A 14 1.46 -1.05 -6.48
CA LEU A 14 0.96 -1.25 -7.84
C LEU A 14 0.87 -2.74 -8.21
N THR A 15 1.96 -3.49 -7.99
CA THR A 15 1.99 -4.93 -8.33
C THR A 15 1.08 -5.78 -7.44
N SER A 16 0.69 -5.25 -6.28
CA SER A 16 -0.31 -5.85 -5.39
C SER A 16 -1.73 -5.32 -5.61
N GLY A 17 -1.95 -4.42 -6.57
CA GLY A 17 -3.28 -3.85 -6.87
C GLY A 17 -3.83 -2.93 -5.79
N LEU A 18 -2.96 -2.36 -4.95
CA LEU A 18 -3.29 -1.49 -3.82
C LEU A 18 -3.16 0.01 -4.13
N LEU A 19 -2.80 0.35 -5.37
CA LEU A 19 -2.62 1.73 -5.81
C LEU A 19 -3.71 2.11 -6.80
N ASP A 20 -4.46 3.19 -6.52
CA ASP A 20 -5.44 3.72 -7.46
C ASP A 20 -4.76 4.65 -8.47
N VAL A 21 -5.23 4.65 -9.72
CA VAL A 21 -4.68 5.48 -10.80
C VAL A 21 -4.80 6.97 -10.49
N SER A 22 -5.86 7.36 -9.77
CA SER A 22 -6.03 8.75 -9.34
C SER A 22 -4.94 9.24 -8.38
N GLU A 23 -4.16 8.35 -7.78
CA GLU A 23 -3.05 8.71 -6.89
C GLU A 23 -1.75 9.01 -7.66
N PHE A 24 -1.65 8.62 -8.93
CA PHE A 24 -0.39 8.69 -9.69
C PHE A 24 0.14 10.13 -9.88
N PRO A 25 -0.69 11.14 -10.17
CA PRO A 25 -0.21 12.53 -10.29
C PRO A 25 0.41 13.06 -8.99
N ASP A 26 -0.24 12.82 -7.85
CA ASP A 26 0.24 13.22 -6.53
C ASP A 26 1.58 12.54 -6.17
N ILE A 27 1.71 11.25 -6.50
CA ILE A 27 2.96 10.50 -6.30
C ILE A 27 4.09 11.08 -7.15
N ALA A 28 3.79 11.35 -8.43
CA ALA A 28 4.75 11.95 -9.35
C ALA A 28 5.20 13.34 -8.91
N ALA A 29 4.26 14.16 -8.42
CA ALA A 29 4.57 15.47 -7.85
C ALA A 29 5.51 15.37 -6.65
N GLN A 30 5.32 14.37 -5.78
CA GLN A 30 6.25 14.14 -4.67
C GLN A 30 7.63 13.70 -5.17
N TRP A 31 7.71 12.77 -6.12
CA TRP A 31 9.01 12.32 -6.64
C TRP A 31 9.81 13.45 -7.29
N LEU A 32 9.13 14.39 -7.97
CA LEU A 32 9.77 15.62 -8.45
C LEU A 32 10.30 16.49 -7.31
N ALA A 33 9.50 16.67 -6.25
CA ALA A 33 9.91 17.43 -5.07
C ALA A 33 11.11 16.77 -4.35
N ASP A 34 11.22 15.45 -4.42
CA ASP A 34 12.32 14.66 -3.86
C ASP A 34 13.58 14.65 -4.75
N GLY A 35 13.52 15.32 -5.91
CA GLY A 35 14.68 15.53 -6.80
C GLY A 35 14.82 14.54 -7.94
N MET A 36 13.85 13.64 -8.14
CA MET A 36 13.76 12.86 -9.38
C MET A 36 13.27 13.77 -10.51
N ASP A 37 13.66 13.47 -11.75
CA ASP A 37 13.27 14.32 -12.87
C ASP A 37 13.27 13.58 -14.20
N SER A 38 12.16 13.66 -14.93
CA SER A 38 12.05 13.27 -16.33
C SER A 38 10.92 14.05 -17.02
N ALA A 39 10.90 14.07 -18.35
CA ALA A 39 9.83 14.75 -19.08
C ALA A 39 8.45 14.13 -18.75
N ASN A 40 8.37 12.81 -18.76
CA ASN A 40 7.13 12.09 -18.45
C ASN A 40 6.70 12.28 -16.97
N LEU A 41 7.66 12.32 -16.04
CA LEU A 41 7.37 12.56 -14.62
C LEU A 41 6.72 13.94 -14.40
N ARG A 42 7.25 14.98 -15.05
CA ARG A 42 6.66 16.34 -15.00
C ARG A 42 5.26 16.40 -15.59
N MET A 43 5.05 15.71 -16.71
CA MET A 43 3.73 15.63 -17.35
C MET A 43 2.73 14.91 -16.45
N LEU A 44 3.14 13.77 -15.88
CA LEU A 44 2.31 12.99 -14.96
C LEU A 44 1.92 13.78 -13.71
N ALA A 45 2.87 14.51 -13.10
CA ALA A 45 2.59 15.35 -11.93
C ALA A 45 1.58 16.48 -12.20
N GLY A 46 1.39 16.86 -13.47
CA GLY A 46 0.39 17.85 -13.90
C GLY A 46 -0.88 17.26 -14.48
N ALA A 47 -1.02 15.93 -14.53
CA ALA A 47 -2.11 15.23 -15.22
C ALA A 47 -3.41 15.12 -14.38
N ASP A 48 -3.63 16.07 -13.46
CA ASP A 48 -4.85 16.10 -12.66
C ASP A 48 -6.09 16.29 -13.56
N ASN A 49 -7.03 15.34 -13.48
CA ASN A 49 -8.26 15.26 -14.28
C ASN A 49 -8.09 14.78 -15.74
N GLU A 50 -6.94 14.21 -16.10
CA GLU A 50 -6.77 13.52 -17.39
C GLU A 50 -7.49 12.15 -17.42
N ASP A 51 -7.62 11.56 -18.62
CA ASP A 51 -8.19 10.22 -18.76
C ASP A 51 -7.36 9.18 -17.96
N PRO A 52 -7.98 8.26 -17.22
CA PRO A 52 -7.25 7.26 -16.46
C PRO A 52 -6.33 6.37 -17.29
N ASN A 53 -6.58 6.18 -18.60
CA ASN A 53 -5.67 5.43 -19.47
C ASN A 53 -4.43 6.27 -19.82
N ASP A 54 -4.61 7.56 -20.08
CA ASP A 54 -3.49 8.48 -20.34
C ASP A 54 -2.59 8.59 -19.10
N ILE A 55 -3.17 8.64 -17.90
CA ILE A 55 -2.42 8.62 -16.63
C ILE A 55 -1.63 7.30 -16.48
N ARG A 56 -2.20 6.14 -16.85
CA ARG A 56 -1.49 4.85 -16.82
C ARG A 56 -0.34 4.79 -17.83
N ASP A 57 -0.54 5.35 -19.02
CA ASP A 57 0.48 5.40 -20.06
C ASP A 57 1.64 6.31 -19.62
N LEU A 58 1.33 7.48 -19.06
CA LEU A 58 2.33 8.40 -18.48
C LEU A 58 3.08 7.76 -17.30
N TRP A 59 2.39 7.01 -16.44
CA TRP A 59 3.00 6.26 -15.36
C TRP A 59 4.01 5.24 -15.91
N THR A 60 3.61 4.44 -16.88
CA THR A 60 4.47 3.43 -17.50
C THR A 60 5.70 4.05 -18.17
N ALA A 61 5.51 5.17 -18.87
CA ALA A 61 6.60 5.92 -19.48
C ALA A 61 7.54 6.53 -18.42
N THR A 62 7.00 7.04 -17.32
CA THR A 62 7.75 7.58 -16.18
C THR A 62 8.64 6.52 -15.54
N LEU A 63 8.08 5.34 -15.24
CA LEU A 63 8.85 4.23 -14.67
C LEU A 63 10.02 3.83 -15.58
N LYS A 64 9.78 3.80 -16.90
CA LYS A 64 10.80 3.48 -17.89
C LYS A 64 11.91 4.53 -17.93
N ASP A 65 11.56 5.81 -17.95
CA ASP A 65 12.54 6.91 -18.00
C ASP A 65 13.42 6.97 -16.74
N LEU A 66 12.83 6.67 -15.59
CA LEU A 66 13.52 6.66 -14.29
C LEU A 66 14.21 5.32 -13.99
N GLU A 67 14.19 4.37 -14.93
CA GLU A 67 14.74 3.02 -14.79
C GLU A 67 14.22 2.26 -13.55
N ILE A 68 12.99 2.57 -13.12
CA ILE A 68 12.35 1.92 -11.97
C ILE A 68 11.87 0.54 -12.40
N GLN A 69 12.33 -0.49 -11.70
CA GLN A 69 12.00 -1.87 -11.97
C GLN A 69 10.97 -2.43 -10.97
N ALA A 70 10.27 -3.48 -11.40
CA ALA A 70 9.44 -4.26 -10.50
C ALA A 70 10.31 -4.86 -9.37
N ILE A 71 9.78 -4.85 -8.16
CA ILE A 71 10.46 -5.44 -7.01
C ILE A 71 10.17 -6.96 -6.91
N PRO A 72 11.14 -7.76 -6.43
CA PRO A 72 10.92 -9.18 -6.15
C PRO A 72 9.74 -9.40 -5.20
N PHE A 73 9.08 -10.55 -5.33
CA PHE A 73 7.85 -10.86 -4.60
C PHE A 73 8.03 -10.78 -3.08
N GLU A 74 9.09 -11.39 -2.58
CA GLU A 74 9.50 -11.43 -1.17
C GLU A 74 9.80 -10.04 -0.59
N MET A 75 10.10 -9.06 -1.45
CA MET A 75 10.36 -7.68 -1.06
C MET A 75 9.09 -6.80 -1.09
N ARG A 76 7.95 -7.29 -1.59
CA ARG A 76 6.73 -6.47 -1.73
C ARG A 76 6.13 -6.10 -0.39
N TRP A 77 5.84 -7.10 0.45
CA TRP A 77 5.20 -6.85 1.73
C TRP A 77 6.00 -5.90 2.64
N PRO A 78 7.33 -6.06 2.82
CA PRO A 78 8.11 -5.11 3.62
C PRO A 78 7.97 -3.65 3.15
N GLN A 79 7.89 -3.41 1.84
CA GLN A 79 7.70 -2.06 1.29
C GLN A 79 6.28 -1.53 1.55
N ILE A 80 5.26 -2.36 1.30
CA ILE A 80 3.85 -2.02 1.57
C ILE A 80 3.67 -1.72 3.05
N TRP A 81 4.15 -2.60 3.92
CA TRP A 81 4.01 -2.49 5.36
C TRP A 81 4.68 -1.24 5.92
N THR A 82 5.90 -0.93 5.45
CA THR A 82 6.59 0.31 5.84
C THR A 82 5.77 1.55 5.49
N TYR A 83 5.11 1.57 4.33
CA TYR A 83 4.26 2.68 3.90
C TYR A 83 2.93 2.74 4.68
N GLU A 84 2.25 1.62 4.88
CA GLU A 84 1.00 1.54 5.66
C GLU A 84 1.24 1.98 7.12
N LEU A 85 2.33 1.53 7.76
CA LEU A 85 2.70 1.99 9.11
C LEU A 85 2.98 3.49 9.14
N ALA A 86 3.75 4.02 8.19
CA ALA A 86 4.08 5.45 8.16
C ALA A 86 2.82 6.32 7.99
N THR A 87 1.90 5.90 7.11
CA THR A 87 0.64 6.61 6.86
C THR A 87 -0.37 6.46 8.01
N TRP A 88 -0.39 5.31 8.68
CA TRP A 88 -1.17 5.11 9.91
C TRP A 88 -0.68 6.01 11.05
N LYS A 89 0.65 6.02 11.32
CA LYS A 89 1.26 6.90 12.34
C LYS A 89 1.08 8.39 12.07
N ALA A 90 0.88 8.75 10.80
CA ALA A 90 0.60 10.12 10.39
C ALA A 90 -0.90 10.46 10.38
N ASP A 91 -1.78 9.59 10.91
CA ASP A 91 -3.23 9.71 10.92
C ASP A 91 -3.88 9.83 9.51
N GLN A 92 -3.19 9.33 8.47
CA GLN A 92 -3.67 9.36 7.08
C GLN A 92 -4.40 8.08 6.68
N ARG A 93 -4.22 7.01 7.46
CA ARG A 93 -4.89 5.72 7.31
C ARG A 93 -5.54 5.32 8.63
N THR A 94 -6.74 4.77 8.53
CA THR A 94 -7.40 4.11 9.66
C THR A 94 -6.87 2.68 9.82
N ARG A 95 -6.94 2.15 11.04
CA ARG A 95 -6.64 0.72 11.31
C ARG A 95 -7.41 -0.24 10.41
N GLY A 96 -8.64 0.11 10.04
CA GLY A 96 -9.47 -0.70 9.15
C GLY A 96 -8.94 -0.75 7.72
N GLN A 97 -8.37 0.35 7.22
CA GLN A 97 -7.72 0.37 5.90
C GLN A 97 -6.45 -0.48 5.90
N VAL A 98 -5.64 -0.39 6.95
CA VAL A 98 -4.42 -1.20 7.10
C VAL A 98 -4.76 -2.71 7.11
N VAL A 99 -5.76 -3.12 7.88
CA VAL A 99 -6.25 -4.50 7.91
C VAL A 99 -6.78 -4.94 6.54
N ARG A 100 -7.60 -4.10 5.88
CA ARG A 100 -8.14 -4.39 4.55
C ARG A 100 -7.02 -4.66 3.53
N ASP A 101 -5.98 -3.84 3.53
CA ASP A 101 -4.90 -3.92 2.53
C ASP A 101 -4.00 -5.13 2.78
N ALA A 102 -3.74 -5.46 4.05
CA ALA A 102 -3.10 -6.72 4.43
C ALA A 102 -3.88 -7.94 3.91
N VAL A 103 -5.21 -7.94 4.07
CA VAL A 103 -6.08 -9.03 3.58
C VAL A 103 -6.10 -9.07 2.05
N GLN A 104 -6.16 -7.93 1.38
CA GLN A 104 -6.11 -7.84 -0.08
C GLN A 104 -4.80 -8.37 -0.64
N TYR A 105 -3.67 -7.96 -0.06
CA TYR A 105 -2.35 -8.49 -0.39
C TYR A 105 -2.34 -10.01 -0.26
N LEU A 106 -2.78 -10.53 0.88
CA LEU A 106 -2.79 -11.95 1.15
C LEU A 106 -3.72 -12.77 0.24
N ARG A 107 -4.82 -12.19 -0.26
CA ARG A 107 -5.68 -12.83 -1.26
C ARG A 107 -5.07 -12.85 -2.65
N ALA A 108 -4.24 -11.86 -2.98
CA ALA A 108 -3.56 -11.77 -4.26
C ALA A 108 -2.36 -12.72 -4.37
N VAL A 109 -1.80 -13.14 -3.24
CA VAL A 109 -0.68 -14.09 -3.17
C VAL A 109 -1.14 -15.50 -2.79
N ASP A 110 -0.45 -16.52 -3.27
CA ASP A 110 -0.79 -17.91 -2.91
C ASP A 110 -0.59 -18.12 -1.40
N TYR A 111 -1.56 -18.77 -0.74
CA TYR A 111 -1.60 -18.94 0.72
C TYR A 111 -0.41 -19.73 1.25
N ALA A 112 0.17 -20.61 0.42
CA ALA A 112 1.24 -21.53 0.80
C ALA A 112 2.64 -20.87 0.89
N ASP A 113 2.81 -19.65 0.37
CA ASP A 113 4.12 -18.99 0.18
C ASP A 113 4.27 -17.71 1.05
N ARG A 114 3.63 -17.67 2.22
CA ARG A 114 3.52 -16.45 3.03
C ARG A 114 4.66 -16.28 4.04
N ASP A 115 5.72 -15.62 3.61
CA ASP A 115 6.76 -15.04 4.49
C ASP A 115 6.38 -13.64 5.04
N ALA A 116 5.11 -13.22 4.87
CA ALA A 116 4.60 -11.92 5.32
C ALA A 116 3.94 -12.00 6.70
N GLU A 117 4.74 -12.08 7.75
CA GLU A 117 4.28 -12.26 9.14
C GLU A 117 3.25 -11.20 9.55
N GLU A 118 3.47 -9.93 9.21
CA GLU A 118 2.57 -8.85 9.63
C GLU A 118 1.24 -8.86 8.91
N ALA A 119 1.25 -9.18 7.61
CA ALA A 119 0.00 -9.34 6.87
C ALA A 119 -0.80 -10.50 7.44
N TYR A 120 -0.12 -11.60 7.79
CA TYR A 120 -0.76 -12.80 8.30
C TYR A 120 -1.43 -12.57 9.65
N ALA A 121 -0.76 -11.87 10.57
CA ALA A 121 -1.33 -11.48 11.86
C ALA A 121 -2.61 -10.63 11.68
N LEU A 122 -2.58 -9.63 10.80
CA LEU A 122 -3.75 -8.79 10.51
C LEU A 122 -4.88 -9.57 9.84
N TRP A 123 -4.56 -10.54 8.97
CA TRP A 123 -5.54 -11.42 8.35
C TRP A 123 -6.21 -12.34 9.36
N GLN A 124 -5.49 -12.89 10.34
CA GLN A 124 -6.10 -13.69 11.40
C GLN A 124 -7.11 -12.88 12.21
N LEU A 125 -6.77 -11.63 12.57
CA LEU A 125 -7.70 -10.73 13.27
C LEU A 125 -8.91 -10.37 12.40
N TRP A 126 -8.72 -10.17 11.08
CA TRP A 126 -9.83 -9.95 10.15
C TRP A 126 -10.72 -11.19 10.00
N ASP A 127 -10.12 -12.37 9.94
CA ASP A 127 -10.84 -13.63 9.84
C ASP A 127 -11.67 -13.86 11.11
N GLU A 128 -11.16 -13.52 12.29
CA GLU A 128 -11.94 -13.50 13.53
C GLU A 128 -13.12 -12.53 13.47
N LEU A 129 -12.93 -11.32 12.94
CA LEU A 129 -14.00 -10.31 12.79
C LEU A 129 -15.12 -10.77 11.86
N THR A 130 -14.82 -11.62 10.88
CA THR A 130 -15.76 -12.01 9.81
C THR A 130 -16.31 -13.43 9.95
N SER A 131 -15.76 -14.21 10.88
CA SER A 131 -16.15 -15.59 11.15
C SER A 131 -17.01 -15.74 12.40
N ASN A 132 -17.66 -16.89 12.53
CA ASN A 132 -18.49 -17.23 13.69
C ASN A 132 -17.73 -18.14 14.70
N TYR A 133 -16.47 -17.80 15.03
CA TYR A 133 -15.65 -18.61 15.96
C TYR A 133 -16.29 -18.77 17.36
N ILE A 134 -16.01 -19.89 18.04
CA ILE A 134 -16.54 -20.23 19.37
C ILE A 134 -15.40 -20.41 20.39
N PRO A 135 -15.42 -19.73 21.56
CA PRO A 135 -16.38 -18.69 21.96
C PRO A 135 -16.14 -17.39 21.17
N PRO A 136 -17.20 -16.67 20.77
CA PRO A 136 -17.04 -15.46 19.97
C PRO A 136 -16.44 -14.36 20.86
N ARG A 137 -15.27 -13.86 20.46
CA ARG A 137 -14.81 -12.55 20.91
C ARG A 137 -15.70 -11.48 20.31
N THR A 138 -15.90 -10.39 21.03
CA THR A 138 -16.61 -9.22 20.53
C THR A 138 -15.75 -8.46 19.52
N GLU A 139 -16.38 -7.73 18.60
CA GLU A 139 -15.66 -6.86 17.65
C GLU A 139 -14.73 -5.86 18.37
N ALA A 140 -15.16 -5.34 19.53
CA ALA A 140 -14.36 -4.41 20.34
C ALA A 140 -13.07 -5.05 20.86
N GLU A 141 -13.10 -6.31 21.29
CA GLU A 141 -11.91 -7.04 21.74
C GLU A 141 -10.94 -7.29 20.59
N ILE A 142 -11.44 -7.56 19.38
CA ILE A 142 -10.59 -7.81 18.22
C ILE A 142 -9.97 -6.50 17.72
N TRP A 143 -10.74 -5.40 17.66
CA TRP A 143 -10.18 -4.09 17.32
C TRP A 143 -9.15 -3.60 18.33
N ALA A 144 -9.32 -3.90 19.63
CA ALA A 144 -8.32 -3.59 20.64
C ALA A 144 -7.00 -4.36 20.41
N ASP A 145 -7.07 -5.56 19.86
CA ASP A 145 -5.88 -6.35 19.49
C ASP A 145 -5.24 -5.84 18.20
N VAL A 146 -6.04 -5.41 17.20
CA VAL A 146 -5.51 -4.69 16.03
C VAL A 146 -4.75 -3.45 16.49
N ASP A 147 -5.34 -2.63 17.36
CA ASP A 147 -4.66 -1.45 17.89
C ASP A 147 -3.37 -1.83 18.61
N ARG A 148 -3.42 -2.82 19.52
CA ARG A 148 -2.22 -3.29 20.24
C ARG A 148 -1.13 -3.75 19.28
N TYR A 149 -1.51 -4.45 18.22
CA TYR A 149 -0.57 -4.94 17.21
C TYR A 149 0.09 -3.78 16.46
N LEU A 150 -0.69 -2.81 15.96
CA LEU A 150 -0.14 -1.65 15.27
C LEU A 150 0.82 -0.82 16.15
N HIS A 151 0.46 -0.60 17.43
CA HIS A 151 1.30 0.12 18.39
C HIS A 151 2.52 -0.69 18.86
N SER A 152 2.63 -1.98 18.52
CA SER A 152 3.83 -2.76 18.84
C SER A 152 5.06 -2.38 17.99
N PHE A 153 4.85 -1.58 16.94
CA PHE A 153 5.87 -1.06 16.03
C PHE A 153 6.25 0.41 16.30
N ASP A 154 5.78 1.00 17.41
CA ASP A 154 6.07 2.38 17.82
C ASP A 154 7.47 2.59 18.40
#